data_AF-A0A8E0WN30-F1
#
_entry.id   AF-A0A8E0WN30-F1
#
_cell.length_a   1.000
_cell.length_b   1.000
_cell.length_c   1.000
_cell.angle_alpha   90.00
_cell.angle_beta   90.00
_cell.angle_gamma   90.00
#
_symmetry.space_group_name_H-M   'P 1'
#
loop_
_entity.id
_entity.type
_entity.pdbx_description
1 polymer ?
#
loop_
_entity_poly.entity_id
_entity_poly.type
_entity_poly.pdbx_seq_one_letter_code
_entity_poly.pdbx_strand_id
1 'polypeptide(L)'
;MKKDSRVNLCRIAKNAAAGYKAALKIEQQAKEAGISLDKDAMRRLEKIKSRYIEATKKAEFQKFQSDQAHKTNQQKAEAFRSGATAAAKKQKKKIIGQVGGVKIKL
;
A
#
# COMPACT_ATOMS: atom_id res chain seq x y z
N MET A 1 14.07 9.48 2.99
CA MET A 1 13.12 10.09 3.96
C MET A 1 11.66 9.91 3.51
N LYS A 2 11.07 8.72 3.63
CA LYS A 2 9.66 8.42 3.22
C LYS A 2 8.75 7.92 4.36
N LYS A 3 9.28 7.72 5.57
CA LYS A 3 8.53 7.18 6.72
C LYS A 3 7.57 8.22 7.32
N ASP A 4 7.99 9.49 7.40
CA ASP A 4 7.24 10.54 8.10
C ASP A 4 5.91 10.90 7.40
N SER A 5 5.90 10.90 6.06
CA SER A 5 4.69 11.15 5.26
C SER A 5 3.61 10.08 5.46
N ARG A 6 4.00 8.80 5.55
CA ARG A 6 3.06 7.67 5.71
C ARG A 6 2.46 7.64 7.11
N VAL A 7 3.27 7.89 8.15
CA VAL A 7 2.82 7.95 9.55
C VAL A 7 1.82 9.10 9.73
N ASN A 8 2.06 10.26 9.11
CA ASN A 8 1.16 11.40 9.19
C ASN A 8 -0.19 11.13 8.49
N LEU A 9 -0.18 10.47 7.33
CA LEU A 9 -1.41 10.12 6.60
C LEU A 9 -2.29 9.12 7.38
N CYS A 10 -1.68 8.07 7.94
CA CYS A 10 -2.39 7.12 8.79
C CYS A 10 -3.05 7.79 10.00
N ARG A 11 -2.35 8.77 10.62
CA ARG A 11 -2.90 9.52 11.75
C ARG A 11 -4.09 10.39 11.34
N ILE A 12 -3.99 11.08 10.21
CA ILE A 12 -5.07 11.91 9.67
C ILE A 12 -6.30 11.06 9.34
N ALA A 13 -6.12 9.91 8.69
CA ALA A 13 -7.23 9.01 8.36
C ALA A 13 -7.94 8.47 9.62
N LYS A 14 -7.19 8.08 10.66
CA LYS A 14 -7.75 7.63 11.94
C LYS A 14 -8.57 8.73 12.62
N ASN A 15 -8.03 9.95 12.68
CA ASN A 15 -8.72 11.08 13.30
C ASN A 15 -9.99 11.46 12.52
N ALA A 16 -9.93 11.43 11.19
CA ALA A 16 -11.09 11.68 10.33
C ALA A 16 -12.18 10.61 10.53
N ALA A 17 -11.81 9.33 10.64
CA ALA A 17 -12.74 8.23 10.91
C ALA A 17 -13.43 8.35 12.28
N ALA A 18 -12.67 8.71 13.32
CA ALA A 18 -13.22 8.94 14.65
C ALA A 18 -14.21 10.12 14.65
N GLY A 19 -13.84 11.22 13.99
CA GLY A 19 -14.71 12.39 13.83
C GLY A 19 -15.99 12.07 13.06
N TYR A 20 -15.89 11.28 11.99
CA TYR A 20 -17.05 10.82 11.21
C TYR A 20 -18.00 9.94 12.02
N LYS A 21 -17.48 9.00 12.81
CA LYS A 21 -18.30 8.15 13.69
C LYS A 21 -19.05 8.97 14.74
N ALA A 22 -18.39 9.98 15.31
CA ALA A 22 -19.01 10.91 16.26
C ALA A 22 -20.10 11.75 15.58
N ALA A 23 -19.83 12.26 14.38
CA ALA A 23 -20.80 13.02 13.58
C ALA A 23 -22.08 12.22 13.30
N LEU A 24 -21.94 10.95 12.88
CA LEU A 24 -23.10 10.07 12.65
C LEU A 24 -23.91 9.83 13.93
N LYS A 25 -23.24 9.70 15.09
CA LYS A 25 -23.92 9.53 16.36
C LYS A 25 -24.73 10.77 16.74
N ILE A 26 -24.16 11.97 16.55
CA ILE A 26 -24.85 13.24 16.83
C ILE A 26 -26.05 13.42 15.90
N GLU A 27 -25.90 13.13 14.62
CA GLU A 27 -26.97 13.21 13.62
C GLU A 27 -28.13 12.26 13.97
N GLN A 28 -27.80 11.02 14.37
CA GLN A 28 -28.79 10.04 14.81
C GLN A 28 -29.51 10.48 16.10
N GLN A 29 -28.77 10.97 17.09
CA GLN A 29 -29.33 11.44 18.36
C GLN A 29 -30.25 12.66 18.17
N ALA A 30 -29.88 13.60 17.30
CA ALA A 30 -30.72 14.75 16.97
C ALA A 30 -32.04 14.29 16.32
N LYS A 31 -31.95 13.31 15.40
CA LYS A 31 -33.12 12.71 14.75
C LYS A 31 -34.05 12.00 15.74
N GLU A 32 -33.49 11.22 16.66
CA GLU A 32 -34.25 10.51 17.70
C GLU A 32 -34.89 11.47 18.71
N ALA A 33 -34.22 12.57 19.02
CA ALA A 33 -34.75 13.60 19.91
C ALA A 33 -35.76 14.55 19.22
N GLY A 34 -35.97 14.42 17.91
CA GLY A 34 -36.80 15.35 17.13
C GLY A 34 -36.22 16.76 17.05
N ILE A 35 -34.91 16.91 17.30
CA ILE A 35 -34.21 18.20 17.30
C ILE A 35 -33.68 18.45 15.89
N SER A 36 -34.04 19.60 15.32
CA SER A 36 -33.41 20.07 14.09
C SER A 36 -32.02 20.63 14.39
N LEU A 37 -31.04 20.23 13.59
CA LEU A 37 -29.71 20.82 13.65
C LEU A 37 -29.74 22.20 13.01
N ASP A 38 -29.11 23.17 13.65
CA ASP A 38 -28.94 24.50 13.06
C ASP A 38 -28.03 24.46 11.83
N LYS A 39 -28.05 25.55 11.05
CA LYS A 39 -27.31 25.66 9.80
C LYS A 39 -25.80 25.48 9.98
N ASP A 40 -25.24 25.97 11.09
CA ASP A 40 -23.80 25.84 11.36
C ASP A 40 -23.44 24.42 11.81
N ALA A 41 -24.29 23.76 12.59
CA ALA A 41 -24.14 22.37 12.96
C ALA A 41 -24.16 21.46 11.71
N MET A 42 -25.10 21.67 10.80
CA MET A 42 -25.16 20.95 9.52
C MET A 42 -23.91 21.18 8.68
N ARG A 43 -23.46 22.44 8.54
CA ARG A 43 -22.23 22.77 7.81
C ARG A 43 -20.99 22.09 8.40
N ARG A 44 -20.90 22.01 9.72
CA ARG A 44 -19.78 21.31 10.41
C ARG A 44 -19.83 19.81 10.15
N LEU A 45 -21.02 19.21 10.21
CA LEU A 45 -21.20 17.78 9.90
C LEU A 45 -20.78 17.48 8.46
N GLU A 46 -21.25 18.25 7.48
CA GLU A 46 -20.84 18.10 6.08
C GLU A 46 -19.31 18.17 5.92
N LYS A 47 -18.67 19.16 6.57
CA LYS A 47 -17.21 19.30 6.53
C LYS A 47 -16.48 18.08 7.11
N ILE A 48 -17.01 17.47 8.17
CA ILE A 48 -16.46 16.23 8.75
C ILE A 48 -16.63 15.07 7.76
N LYS A 49 -17.82 14.92 7.15
CA LYS A 49 -18.10 13.89 6.14
C LYS A 49 -17.16 14.02 4.93
N SER A 50 -16.99 15.24 4.40
CA SER A 50 -16.08 15.50 3.27
C SER A 50 -14.62 15.18 3.60
N ARG A 51 -14.13 15.60 4.77
CA ARG A 51 -12.76 15.31 5.21
C ARG A 51 -12.50 13.81 5.37
N TYR A 52 -13.50 13.07 5.86
CA TYR A 52 -13.42 11.62 5.93
C TYR A 52 -13.29 11.00 4.54
N ILE A 53 -14.17 11.36 3.59
CA ILE A 53 -14.13 10.86 2.21
C ILE A 53 -12.77 11.15 1.54
N GLU A 54 -12.26 12.36 1.70
CA GLU A 54 -10.97 12.76 1.14
C GLU A 54 -9.82 11.92 1.73
N ALA A 55 -9.79 11.76 3.06
CA ALA A 55 -8.77 10.97 3.74
C ALA A 55 -8.80 9.49 3.30
N THR A 56 -9.99 8.92 3.13
CA THR A 56 -10.18 7.53 2.67
C THR A 56 -9.68 7.35 1.24
N LYS A 57 -10.08 8.23 0.31
CA LYS A 57 -9.61 8.20 -1.09
C LYS A 57 -8.08 8.28 -1.18
N LYS A 58 -7.47 9.17 -0.39
CA LYS A 58 -6.02 9.34 -0.37
C LYS A 58 -5.30 8.12 0.19
N ALA A 59 -5.86 7.48 1.22
CA ALA A 59 -5.32 6.25 1.78
C ALA A 59 -5.42 5.07 0.79
N GLU A 60 -6.55 4.93 0.10
CA GLU A 60 -6.76 3.91 -0.94
C GLU A 60 -5.78 4.09 -2.11
N PHE A 61 -5.64 5.32 -2.60
CA PHE A 61 -4.72 5.62 -3.69
C PHE A 61 -3.26 5.33 -3.30
N GLN A 62 -2.86 5.65 -2.07
CA GLN A 62 -1.51 5.34 -1.60
C GLN A 62 -1.27 3.84 -1.43
N LYS A 63 -2.29 3.07 -1.01
CA LYS A 63 -2.22 1.60 -1.00
C LYS A 63 -2.05 1.05 -2.42
N PHE A 64 -2.85 1.52 -3.37
CA PHE A 64 -2.75 1.10 -4.77
C PHE A 64 -1.34 1.30 -5.34
N GLN A 65 -0.73 2.48 -5.10
CA GLN A 65 0.65 2.74 -5.52
C GLN A 65 1.66 1.79 -4.84
N SER A 66 1.47 1.51 -3.55
CA SER A 66 2.33 0.59 -2.81
C SER A 66 2.22 -0.85 -3.33
N ASP A 67 1.02 -1.31 -3.63
CA ASP A 67 0.76 -2.66 -4.13
C ASP A 67 1.33 -2.84 -5.54
N GLN A 68 1.19 -1.83 -6.40
CA GLN A 68 1.80 -1.82 -7.72
C GLN A 68 3.33 -1.90 -7.61
N ALA A 69 3.94 -1.06 -6.77
CA ALA A 69 5.39 -1.08 -6.54
C ALA A 69 5.89 -2.41 -5.97
N HIS A 70 5.13 -3.01 -5.05
CA HIS A 70 5.45 -4.32 -4.46
C HIS A 70 5.44 -5.42 -5.53
N LYS A 71 4.41 -5.45 -6.38
CA LYS A 71 4.30 -6.42 -7.47
C LYS A 71 5.46 -6.31 -8.46
N THR A 72 5.83 -5.09 -8.87
CA THR A 72 6.99 -4.87 -9.75
C THR A 72 8.30 -5.32 -9.11
N ASN A 73 8.49 -5.05 -7.81
CA ASN A 73 9.70 -5.48 -7.10
C ASN A 73 9.77 -7.00 -6.95
N GLN A 74 8.65 -7.68 -6.72
CA GLN A 74 8.60 -9.14 -6.71
C GLN A 74 8.99 -9.73 -8.07
N GLN A 75 8.44 -9.21 -9.17
CA GLN A 75 8.79 -9.66 -10.52
C GLN A 75 10.28 -9.47 -10.83
N LYS A 76 10.86 -8.32 -10.47
CA LYS A 76 12.31 -8.07 -10.61
C LYS A 76 13.13 -9.04 -9.77
N ALA A 77 12.72 -9.31 -8.53
CA ALA A 77 13.42 -10.24 -7.65
C ALA A 77 13.35 -11.69 -8.17
N GLU A 78 12.23 -12.11 -8.75
CA GLU A 78 12.09 -13.42 -9.40
C GLU A 78 12.94 -13.53 -10.67
N ALA A 79 12.93 -12.51 -11.53
CA ALA A 79 13.78 -12.45 -12.72
C ALA A 79 15.28 -12.50 -12.37
N PHE A 80 15.68 -11.84 -11.28
CA PHE A 80 17.06 -11.93 -10.79
C PHE A 80 17.41 -13.34 -10.31
N ARG A 81 16.52 -13.98 -9.53
CA ARG A 81 16.73 -15.36 -9.07
C ARG A 81 16.79 -16.35 -10.23
N SER A 82 15.92 -16.22 -11.23
CA SER A 82 15.89 -17.10 -12.41
C SER A 82 17.11 -16.88 -13.33
N GLY A 83 17.54 -15.63 -13.50
CA GLY A 83 18.78 -15.29 -14.22
C GLY A 83 20.03 -15.82 -13.53
N ALA A 84 20.12 -15.68 -12.20
CA ALA A 84 21.22 -16.23 -11.40
C ALA A 84 21.28 -17.76 -11.47
N THR A 85 20.13 -18.44 -11.43
CA THR A 85 20.07 -19.91 -11.60
C THR A 85 20.44 -20.35 -13.01
N ALA A 86 20.05 -19.60 -14.05
CA ALA A 86 20.45 -19.87 -15.44
C ALA A 86 21.96 -19.69 -15.65
N ALA A 87 22.56 -18.64 -15.09
CA ALA A 87 24.00 -18.39 -15.14
C ALA A 87 24.79 -19.49 -14.41
N ALA A 88 24.35 -19.90 -13.21
CA ALA A 88 24.95 -21.00 -12.46
C ALA A 88 24.90 -22.34 -13.22
N LYS A 89 23.77 -22.63 -13.92
CA LYS A 89 23.63 -23.83 -14.75
C LYS A 89 24.57 -23.83 -15.96
N LYS A 90 24.77 -22.67 -16.61
CA LYS A 90 25.75 -22.50 -17.70
C LYS A 90 27.19 -22.69 -17.20
N GLN A 91 27.54 -22.16 -16.03
CA GLN A 91 28.88 -22.36 -15.45
C GLN A 91 29.15 -23.84 -15.13
N LYS A 92 28.20 -24.57 -14.52
CA LYS A 92 28.35 -26.03 -14.30
C LYS A 92 28.58 -26.81 -15.59
N LYS A 93 27.84 -26.51 -16.67
CA LYS A 93 28.06 -27.16 -17.99
C LYS A 93 29.43 -26.83 -18.60
N LYS A 94 29.91 -25.58 -18.44
CA LYS A 94 31.21 -25.15 -18.97
C LYS A 94 32.38 -25.81 -18.23
N ILE A 95 32.26 -25.98 -16.90
CA ILE A 95 33.24 -26.69 -16.07
C ILE A 95 33.28 -28.18 -16.44
N ILE A 96 32.14 -28.86 -16.53
CA ILE A 96 32.08 -30.28 -16.91
C ILE A 96 32.59 -30.51 -18.35
N GLY A 97 32.30 -29.59 -19.28
CA GLY A 97 32.80 -29.65 -20.66
C GLY A 97 34.32 -29.41 -20.80
N GLN A 98 34.94 -28.64 -19.90
CA GLN A 98 36.41 -28.49 -19.86
C GLN A 98 37.11 -29.68 -19.20
N VAL A 99 36.49 -30.31 -18.20
CA VAL A 99 37.04 -31.52 -17.55
C VAL A 99 36.97 -32.75 -18.48
N GLY A 100 36.08 -32.75 -19.47
CA GLY A 100 36.04 -33.77 -20.54
C GLY A 100 37.08 -33.61 -21.67
N GLY A 101 38.00 -32.64 -21.56
CA GLY A 101 39.00 -32.31 -22.58
C GLY A 101 40.42 -32.82 -22.30
N VAL A 102 40.62 -33.72 -21.33
CA VAL A 102 41.94 -34.34 -21.11
C VAL A 102 42.13 -35.47 -22.13
N LYS A 103 42.76 -35.16 -23.28
CA LYS A 103 43.37 -36.18 -24.13
C LYS A 103 44.60 -36.73 -23.39
N ILE A 104 44.42 -37.86 -22.71
CA ILE A 104 45.56 -38.67 -22.25
C ILE A 104 46.13 -39.34 -23.50
N LYS A 105 47.34 -38.94 -23.90
CA LYS A 105 48.13 -39.63 -24.93
C LYS A 105 48.92 -40.71 -24.21
N LEU A 106 48.67 -41.98 -24.58
CA LEU A 106 49.44 -43.14 -24.13
C LEU A 106 50.91 -43.00 -24.49
#